data_AF-A0A1Q6X900-F1
#
_entry.id   AF-A0A1Q6X900-F1
#
_cell.length_a   1.000
_cell.length_b   1.000
_cell.length_c   1.000
_cell.angle_alpha   90.00
_cell.angle_beta   90.00
_cell.angle_gamma   90.00
#
_symmetry.space_group_name_H-M   'P 1'
#
loop_
_entity.id
_entity.type
_entity.pdbx_description
1 polymer ?
#
loop_
_entity_poly.entity_id
_entity_poly.type
_entity_poly.pdbx_seq_one_letter_code
_entity_poly.pdbx_strand_id
1 'polypeptide(L)'
;IFIDTNGFDKQHYKFDYVRREFLGEVRCLVFDVTPFDKSGKGRFLGRIWVEDQDFNIVRFNGAYGGGGHSSWYFHFDSWRTNVQPGIWMPSFVYSEEKDLHYALAKKLDFKAQTRLWGYNLGHASQEQELSKILVEAPVQDDTKTANDLSPIQAQRSWDRQAEDNVIDRLERIGLIAPKGEVDKALETVVNNLEVTNNIDLDPDVRCRVMTTTTLESYTVGHTIVLSRGLIDVLPDEASLATIIAHELSHAILGHRLDSSLAFFDQLLIEDKETFRHFGFQRTPEEEDAANKKAAELLANALKNPQLAKSWQLANASLFFQALQTRQKEIPNLISAHLGDRVPVIGALRTSLPTDQKQDPQMITALPIGGRVKLDPWNDKLDLIKSKPIGAVAEREKMPFEVTPFMPYLTRYTTEAAKPIAASATTPTDPKTGEAAPGKP
;
A
#
# COMPACT_ATOMS: atom_id res chain seq x y z
N ILE A 1 9.51 2.50 -17.61
CA ILE A 1 10.16 3.59 -16.82
C ILE A 1 10.71 4.68 -17.74
N PHE A 2 11.56 4.34 -18.71
CA PHE A 2 11.99 5.27 -19.76
C PHE A 2 11.14 5.09 -21.02
N ILE A 3 11.09 6.12 -21.88
CA ILE A 3 10.37 6.08 -23.18
C ILE A 3 11.30 5.54 -24.26
N ASP A 4 12.51 6.09 -24.35
CA ASP A 4 13.60 5.58 -25.16
C ASP A 4 14.87 6.27 -24.63
N THR A 5 15.92 5.49 -24.37
CA THR A 5 17.20 6.00 -23.83
C THR A 5 18.22 6.32 -24.92
N ASN A 6 17.93 5.98 -26.18
CA ASN A 6 18.89 5.98 -27.28
C ASN A 6 18.36 6.71 -28.53
N GLY A 7 17.81 7.93 -28.37
CA GLY A 7 17.38 8.77 -29.50
C GLY A 7 15.90 9.12 -29.51
N PHE A 8 15.34 9.51 -28.36
CA PHE A 8 13.99 10.08 -28.29
C PHE A 8 13.98 11.53 -28.83
N ASP A 9 14.05 11.67 -30.15
CA ASP A 9 14.17 12.95 -30.84
C ASP A 9 13.39 12.99 -32.17
N LYS A 10 13.36 14.16 -32.82
CA LYS A 10 12.67 14.36 -34.10
C LYS A 10 13.37 13.74 -35.31
N GLN A 11 14.57 13.20 -35.17
CA GLN A 11 15.26 12.47 -36.25
C GLN A 11 14.76 11.02 -36.32
N HIS A 12 14.40 10.46 -35.18
CA HIS A 12 13.92 9.08 -35.06
C HIS A 12 12.39 8.98 -34.96
N TYR A 13 11.72 10.06 -34.54
CA TYR A 13 10.28 10.06 -34.27
C TYR A 13 9.51 11.17 -34.97
N LYS A 14 8.30 10.80 -35.40
CA LYS A 14 7.22 11.73 -35.72
C LYS A 14 6.35 11.97 -34.49
N PHE A 15 6.04 13.24 -34.23
CA PHE A 15 5.17 13.68 -33.15
C PHE A 15 3.94 14.37 -33.75
N ASP A 16 2.76 13.79 -33.56
CA ASP A 16 1.49 14.32 -34.05
C ASP A 16 0.68 14.85 -32.87
N TYR A 17 0.40 16.15 -32.85
CA TYR A 17 -0.42 16.76 -31.80
C TYR A 17 -1.86 16.26 -31.86
N VAL A 18 -2.39 15.83 -30.72
CA VAL A 18 -3.75 15.29 -30.60
C VAL A 18 -4.68 16.32 -29.97
N ARG A 19 -4.39 16.75 -28.74
CA ARG A 19 -5.27 17.63 -27.94
C ARG A 19 -4.56 18.18 -26.69
N ARG A 20 -5.31 19.00 -25.94
CA ARG A 20 -5.02 19.31 -24.53
C ARG A 20 -5.88 18.42 -23.62
N GLU A 21 -5.32 18.01 -22.50
CA GLU A 21 -5.99 17.15 -21.51
C GLU A 21 -5.50 17.50 -20.10
N PHE A 22 -6.38 17.42 -19.10
CA PHE A 22 -5.99 17.55 -17.70
C PHE A 22 -5.76 16.16 -17.11
N LEU A 23 -4.60 15.96 -16.49
CA LEU A 23 -4.30 14.82 -15.63
C LEU A 23 -4.30 15.33 -14.18
N GLY A 24 -5.44 15.25 -13.50
CA GLY A 24 -5.65 15.96 -12.23
C GLY A 24 -5.63 17.48 -12.43
N GLU A 25 -4.73 18.18 -11.74
CA GLU A 25 -4.52 19.64 -11.86
C GLU A 25 -3.52 19.99 -12.97
N VAL A 26 -2.85 18.99 -13.54
CA VAL A 26 -1.75 19.18 -14.49
C VAL A 26 -2.30 19.22 -15.90
N ARG A 27 -2.22 20.39 -16.53
CA ARG A 27 -2.61 20.58 -17.93
C ARG A 27 -1.51 20.02 -18.83
N CYS A 28 -1.90 19.20 -19.79
CA CYS A 28 -0.98 18.52 -20.69
C CYS A 28 -1.30 18.80 -22.16
N LEU A 29 -0.25 18.86 -22.98
CA LEU A 29 -0.29 18.68 -24.43
C LEU A 29 -0.11 17.18 -24.74
N VAL A 30 -0.97 16.64 -25.60
CA VAL A 30 -0.98 15.21 -25.92
C VAL A 30 -0.48 15.00 -27.34
N PHE A 31 0.47 14.07 -27.51
CA PHE A 31 1.05 13.74 -28.81
C PHE A 31 1.03 12.23 -29.05
N ASP A 32 0.70 11.83 -30.27
CA ASP A 32 1.00 10.49 -30.77
C ASP A 32 2.44 10.48 -31.29
N VAL A 33 3.18 9.43 -30.92
CA VAL A 33 4.60 9.26 -31.20
C VAL A 33 4.79 8.01 -32.02
N THR A 34 5.28 8.19 -33.25
CA THR A 34 5.50 7.10 -34.20
C THR A 34 6.98 7.10 -34.63
N PRO A 35 7.72 5.99 -34.47
CA PRO A 35 9.09 5.92 -34.96
C PRO A 35 9.11 5.92 -36.49
N PHE A 36 10.11 6.56 -37.09
CA PHE A 36 10.32 6.47 -38.54
C PHE A 36 10.82 5.08 -38.93
N ASP A 37 10.61 4.72 -40.20
CA ASP A 37 11.19 3.52 -40.78
C ASP A 37 12.72 3.54 -40.64
N LYS A 38 13.31 2.38 -40.32
CA LYS A 38 14.76 2.18 -40.14
C LYS A 38 15.39 3.01 -39.01
N SER A 39 14.60 3.57 -38.09
CA SER A 39 15.10 4.27 -36.89
C SER A 39 15.75 3.36 -35.84
N GLY A 40 15.73 2.03 -36.04
CA GLY A 40 16.30 1.03 -35.14
C GLY A 40 15.24 0.06 -34.62
N LYS A 41 15.67 -0.87 -33.74
CA LYS A 41 14.78 -1.81 -33.06
C LYS A 41 14.47 -1.32 -31.65
N GLY A 42 13.33 -1.72 -31.10
CA GLY A 42 12.94 -1.38 -29.73
C GLY A 42 12.54 0.07 -29.54
N ARG A 43 11.95 0.68 -30.57
CA ARG A 43 11.48 2.07 -30.54
C ARG A 43 10.07 2.14 -29.97
N PHE A 44 9.81 3.14 -29.13
CA PHE A 44 8.48 3.41 -28.58
C PHE A 44 7.46 3.75 -29.68
N LEU A 45 6.25 3.22 -29.57
CA LEU A 45 5.09 3.59 -30.37
C LEU A 45 3.93 3.78 -29.41
N GLY A 46 3.31 4.96 -29.41
CA GLY A 46 2.21 5.24 -28.49
C GLY A 46 1.89 6.71 -28.34
N ARG A 47 1.38 7.08 -27.17
CA ARG A 47 0.93 8.43 -26.84
C ARG A 47 1.69 8.95 -25.62
N ILE A 48 2.04 10.24 -25.65
CA ILE A 48 2.68 10.94 -24.54
C ILE A 48 1.83 12.14 -24.09
N TRP A 49 1.91 12.45 -22.80
CA TRP A 49 1.34 13.65 -22.18
C TRP A 49 2.48 14.48 -21.63
N VAL A 50 2.56 15.72 -22.11
CA VAL A 50 3.62 16.68 -21.82
C VAL A 50 2.99 17.83 -21.03
N GLU A 51 3.45 18.09 -19.81
CA GLU A 51 2.90 19.20 -19.01
C GLU A 51 3.25 20.56 -19.63
N ASP A 52 2.40 21.56 -19.39
CA ASP A 52 2.37 22.81 -20.16
C ASP A 52 3.29 23.94 -19.67
N GLN A 53 4.06 23.75 -18.59
CA GLN A 53 4.96 24.76 -18.04
C GLN A 53 6.41 24.54 -18.51
N ASP A 54 6.99 23.39 -18.19
CA ASP A 54 8.40 23.08 -18.44
C ASP A 54 8.58 21.98 -19.50
N PHE A 55 7.48 21.53 -20.10
CA PHE A 55 7.42 20.48 -21.12
C PHE A 55 7.96 19.12 -20.67
N ASN A 56 7.78 18.77 -19.39
CA ASN A 56 8.09 17.44 -18.88
C ASN A 56 7.08 16.40 -19.40
N ILE A 57 7.56 15.23 -19.81
CA ILE A 57 6.66 14.11 -20.13
C ILE A 57 6.23 13.45 -18.82
N VAL A 58 4.95 13.54 -18.48
CA VAL A 58 4.39 13.09 -17.20
C VAL A 58 3.64 11.77 -17.30
N ARG A 59 3.20 11.39 -18.51
CA ARG A 59 2.60 10.09 -18.81
C ARG A 59 2.97 9.64 -20.21
N PHE A 60 3.15 8.35 -20.40
CA PHE A 60 3.24 7.75 -21.72
C PHE A 60 2.66 6.35 -21.74
N ASN A 61 1.84 6.08 -22.75
CA ASN A 61 1.08 4.85 -22.94
C ASN A 61 1.37 4.28 -24.32
N GLY A 62 1.78 3.02 -24.39
CA GLY A 62 2.11 2.38 -25.66
C GLY A 62 2.90 1.10 -25.47
N ALA A 63 3.65 0.73 -26.52
CA ALA A 63 4.51 -0.43 -26.53
C ALA A 63 5.80 -0.10 -27.28
N TYR A 64 6.74 -1.04 -27.27
CA TYR A 64 7.93 -0.98 -28.10
C TYR A 64 7.74 -1.85 -29.35
N GLY A 65 8.28 -1.41 -30.48
CA GLY A 65 8.21 -2.11 -31.77
C GLY A 65 9.57 -2.57 -32.30
N GLY A 66 9.56 -3.40 -33.34
CA GLY A 66 10.77 -3.78 -34.09
C GLY A 66 11.60 -4.92 -33.48
N GLY A 67 10.98 -5.78 -32.66
CA GLY A 67 11.64 -6.94 -32.06
C GLY A 67 12.03 -8.02 -33.08
N GLY A 68 13.12 -8.77 -32.80
CA GLY A 68 13.37 -10.05 -33.48
C GLY A 68 12.52 -11.17 -32.86
N HIS A 69 12.69 -12.42 -33.30
CA HIS A 69 11.99 -13.61 -32.78
C HIS A 69 12.17 -13.87 -31.26
N SER A 70 13.05 -13.12 -30.58
CA SER A 70 13.37 -13.24 -29.15
C SER A 70 13.05 -11.98 -28.33
N SER A 71 12.47 -10.93 -28.92
CA SER A 71 12.18 -9.67 -28.23
C SER A 71 10.67 -9.49 -28.08
N TRP A 72 10.18 -9.61 -26.84
CA TRP A 72 8.78 -9.42 -26.48
C TRP A 72 8.59 -8.03 -25.87
N TYR A 73 7.69 -7.25 -26.44
CA TYR A 73 7.34 -5.94 -25.93
C TYR A 73 5.90 -5.97 -25.48
N PHE A 74 5.67 -5.58 -24.23
CA PHE A 74 4.35 -5.52 -23.63
C PHE A 74 3.77 -4.12 -23.75
N HIS A 75 2.45 -4.02 -23.78
CA HIS A 75 1.79 -2.74 -23.61
C HIS A 75 1.94 -2.25 -22.16
N PHE A 76 2.19 -0.95 -22.01
CA PHE A 76 2.33 -0.33 -20.70
C PHE A 76 1.80 1.11 -20.68
N ASP A 77 1.42 1.55 -19.49
CA ASP A 77 1.07 2.93 -19.14
C ASP A 77 1.96 3.39 -17.99
N SER A 78 2.87 4.32 -18.27
CA SER A 78 3.87 4.80 -17.31
C SER A 78 3.55 6.23 -16.90
N TRP A 79 3.58 6.49 -15.60
CA TRP A 79 3.26 7.76 -14.98
C TRP A 79 4.42 8.31 -14.16
N ARG A 80 4.55 9.63 -14.15
CA ARG A 80 5.48 10.38 -13.31
C ARG A 80 4.73 11.29 -12.36
N THR A 81 5.23 11.44 -11.14
CA THR A 81 4.71 12.38 -10.16
C THR A 81 5.70 13.52 -9.93
N ASN A 82 5.19 14.71 -9.60
CA ASN A 82 6.02 15.86 -9.30
C ASN A 82 6.41 15.85 -7.83
N VAL A 83 7.64 15.40 -7.56
CA VAL A 83 8.13 15.11 -6.19
C VAL A 83 8.91 16.26 -5.57
N GLN A 84 9.40 17.18 -6.40
CA GLN A 84 10.15 18.38 -6.06
C GLN A 84 9.92 19.44 -7.15
N PRO A 85 10.25 20.72 -6.93
CA PRO A 85 10.11 21.76 -7.96
C PRO A 85 10.84 21.36 -9.25
N GLY A 86 10.10 21.28 -10.37
CA GLY A 86 10.63 20.89 -11.69
C GLY A 86 11.05 19.42 -11.85
N ILE A 87 10.93 18.59 -10.80
CA ILE A 87 11.39 17.19 -10.83
C ILE A 87 10.19 16.25 -10.94
N TRP A 88 10.07 15.59 -12.09
CA TRP A 88 9.05 14.57 -12.37
C TRP A 88 9.69 13.18 -12.39
N MET A 89 9.42 12.37 -11.37
CA MET A 89 10.00 11.04 -11.23
C MET A 89 9.01 9.95 -11.66
N PRO A 90 9.47 8.87 -12.32
CA PRO A 90 8.66 7.68 -12.54
C PRO A 90 8.08 7.16 -11.22
N SER A 91 6.82 6.77 -11.18
CA SER A 91 6.22 6.31 -9.91
C SER A 91 5.33 5.09 -10.10
N PHE A 92 4.59 5.06 -11.21
CA PHE A 92 3.64 3.99 -11.48
C PHE A 92 3.80 3.49 -12.91
N VAL A 93 3.80 2.19 -13.09
CA VAL A 93 3.71 1.56 -14.41
C VAL A 93 2.65 0.47 -14.34
N TYR A 94 1.66 0.57 -15.21
CA TYR A 94 0.74 -0.53 -15.47
C TYR A 94 1.20 -1.24 -16.75
N SER A 95 1.13 -2.57 -16.76
CA SER A 95 1.36 -3.37 -17.97
C SER A 95 0.24 -4.40 -18.10
N GLU A 96 -0.23 -4.59 -19.32
CA GLU A 96 -1.24 -5.59 -19.63
C GLU A 96 -0.92 -6.16 -21.00
N GLU A 97 -1.05 -7.47 -21.13
CA GLU A 97 -0.97 -8.13 -22.42
C GLU A 97 -2.01 -9.24 -22.49
N LYS A 98 -2.61 -9.37 -23.68
CA LYS A 98 -3.55 -10.44 -24.00
C LYS A 98 -3.09 -11.07 -25.28
N ASP A 99 -3.09 -12.40 -25.30
CA ASP A 99 -2.90 -13.17 -26.51
C ASP A 99 -1.49 -13.04 -27.11
N LEU A 100 -0.48 -12.77 -26.27
CA LEU A 100 0.90 -12.73 -26.74
C LEU A 100 1.44 -14.13 -26.97
N HIS A 101 1.71 -14.45 -28.23
CA HIS A 101 2.29 -15.71 -28.65
C HIS A 101 3.80 -15.63 -28.55
N TYR A 102 4.38 -16.27 -27.53
CA TYR A 102 5.84 -16.28 -27.31
C TYR A 102 6.52 -17.60 -27.68
N ALA A 103 5.74 -18.62 -28.04
CA ALA A 103 6.17 -19.86 -28.67
C ALA A 103 5.00 -20.48 -29.45
N LEU A 104 5.26 -21.46 -30.32
CA LEU A 104 4.25 -22.10 -31.20
C LEU A 104 2.95 -22.53 -30.48
N ALA A 105 3.03 -22.91 -29.21
CA ALA A 105 1.89 -23.38 -28.42
C ALA A 105 1.72 -22.62 -27.09
N LYS A 106 2.43 -21.50 -26.88
CA LYS A 106 2.38 -20.76 -25.61
C LYS A 106 1.88 -19.34 -25.81
N LYS A 107 0.80 -19.04 -25.11
CA LYS A 107 0.16 -17.73 -25.01
C LYS A 107 0.43 -17.16 -23.62
N LEU A 108 0.66 -15.85 -23.55
CA LEU A 108 0.81 -15.11 -22.30
C LEU A 108 -0.32 -14.09 -22.21
N ASP A 109 -1.10 -14.21 -21.13
CA ASP A 109 -2.05 -13.21 -20.67
C ASP A 109 -1.59 -12.75 -19.29
N PHE A 110 -1.35 -11.46 -19.09
CA PHE A 110 -0.96 -10.96 -17.78
C PHE A 110 -1.35 -9.50 -17.57
N LYS A 111 -1.43 -9.13 -16.29
CA LYS A 111 -1.50 -7.76 -15.81
C LYS A 111 -0.42 -7.57 -14.76
N ALA A 112 0.20 -6.39 -14.73
CA ALA A 112 1.20 -6.05 -13.73
C ALA A 112 1.10 -4.58 -13.33
N GLN A 113 1.41 -4.31 -12.07
CA GLN A 113 1.63 -2.99 -11.54
C GLN A 113 3.06 -2.93 -11.00
N THR A 114 3.84 -1.97 -11.46
CA THR A 114 5.13 -1.60 -10.88
C THR A 114 4.97 -0.27 -10.16
N ARG A 115 5.42 -0.21 -8.91
CA ARG A 115 5.52 1.02 -8.12
C ARG A 115 7.00 1.29 -7.85
N LEU A 116 7.40 2.56 -7.96
CA LEU A 116 8.75 3.01 -7.66
C LEU A 116 8.68 4.00 -6.51
N TRP A 117 9.52 3.81 -5.50
CA TRP A 117 9.61 4.65 -4.30
C TRP A 117 11.05 4.65 -3.77
N GLY A 118 11.29 5.32 -2.65
CA GLY A 118 12.61 5.42 -2.04
C GLY A 118 13.55 6.37 -2.77
N TYR A 119 13.02 7.35 -3.51
CA TYR A 119 13.86 8.35 -4.18
C TYR A 119 14.65 9.22 -3.20
N ASN A 120 14.13 9.38 -1.98
CA ASN A 120 14.79 10.06 -0.88
C ASN A 120 14.40 9.40 0.45
N LEU A 121 15.12 8.33 0.81
CA LEU A 121 14.95 7.58 2.07
C LEU A 121 15.36 8.36 3.34
N GLY A 122 15.41 9.69 3.28
CA GLY A 122 15.45 10.50 4.49
C GLY A 122 16.77 10.47 5.25
N HIS A 123 17.93 10.31 4.60
CA HIS A 123 19.20 10.71 5.23
C HIS A 123 19.14 12.16 5.79
N ALA A 124 18.27 13.00 5.21
CA ALA A 124 17.98 14.35 5.69
C ALA A 124 17.19 14.45 7.02
N SER A 125 16.41 13.43 7.43
CA SER A 125 15.70 13.48 8.73
C SER A 125 16.66 13.30 9.91
N GLN A 126 17.70 12.46 9.76
CA GLN A 126 18.80 12.36 10.74
C GLN A 126 19.59 13.67 10.85
N GLU A 127 19.86 14.36 9.74
CA GLU A 127 20.48 15.70 9.76
C GLU A 127 19.57 16.73 10.45
N GLN A 128 18.25 16.63 10.28
CA GLN A 128 17.28 17.47 10.99
C GLN A 128 17.20 17.15 12.48
N GLU A 129 17.30 15.88 12.90
CA GLU A 129 17.37 15.51 14.33
C GLU A 129 18.67 16.05 14.97
N LEU A 130 19.81 15.94 14.30
CA LEU A 130 21.07 16.57 14.74
C LEU A 130 20.95 18.10 14.81
N SER A 131 20.22 18.70 13.87
CA SER A 131 19.96 20.15 13.84
C SER A 131 18.95 20.60 14.90
N LYS A 132 17.97 19.77 15.27
CA LYS A 132 17.03 20.02 16.37
C LYS A 132 17.71 19.90 17.72
N ILE A 133 18.69 19.00 17.89
CA ILE A 133 19.53 18.93 19.09
C ILE A 133 20.31 20.25 19.28
N LEU A 134 20.63 20.96 18.19
CA LEU A 134 21.29 22.28 18.22
C LEU A 134 20.34 23.45 18.51
N VAL A 135 19.01 23.26 18.41
CA VAL A 135 18.01 24.31 18.69
C VAL A 135 17.27 23.96 19.97
N GLU A 136 17.86 24.38 21.09
CA GLU A 136 17.39 24.39 22.47
C GLU A 136 15.87 24.13 22.68
N ALA A 137 15.47 22.86 22.76
CA ALA A 137 14.43 22.46 23.69
C ALA A 137 15.12 22.15 25.03
N PRO A 138 14.59 22.56 26.20
CA PRO A 138 15.12 22.10 27.47
C PRO A 138 14.97 20.59 27.52
N VAL A 139 16.06 19.86 27.24
CA VAL A 139 16.13 18.43 27.50
C VAL A 139 16.02 18.29 29.00
N GLN A 140 14.89 17.76 29.45
CA GLN A 140 14.68 17.46 30.85
C GLN A 140 15.57 16.26 31.16
N ASP A 141 16.71 16.55 31.78
CA ASP A 141 17.66 15.54 32.23
C ASP A 141 17.07 14.77 33.42
N ASP A 142 16.26 13.76 33.12
CA ASP A 142 15.63 12.89 34.10
C ASP A 142 16.62 11.93 34.78
N THR A 143 17.91 11.94 34.39
CA THR A 143 18.94 11.07 34.99
C THR A 143 19.17 11.38 36.47
N LYS A 144 18.86 12.61 36.91
CA LYS A 144 18.98 13.03 38.31
C LYS A 144 17.92 12.41 39.23
N THR A 145 16.85 11.85 38.66
CA THR A 145 15.76 11.16 39.36
C THR A 145 15.58 9.71 38.93
N ALA A 146 16.35 9.25 37.94
CA ALA A 146 16.32 7.88 37.46
C ALA A 146 16.99 6.94 38.47
N ASN A 147 16.26 5.89 38.86
CA ASN A 147 16.85 4.76 39.58
C ASN A 147 17.34 3.72 38.57
N ASP A 148 18.29 2.88 38.99
CA ASP A 148 18.68 1.70 38.22
C ASP A 148 17.45 0.84 37.89
N LEU A 149 17.37 0.37 36.65
CA LEU A 149 16.32 -0.55 36.23
C LEU A 149 16.45 -1.86 37.00
N SER A 150 15.33 -2.39 37.49
CA SER A 150 15.32 -3.77 37.98
C SER A 150 15.67 -4.74 36.84
N PRO A 151 16.19 -5.96 37.12
CA PRO A 151 16.55 -6.93 36.08
C PRO A 151 15.42 -7.21 35.06
N ILE A 152 14.17 -7.21 35.50
CA ILE A 152 13.01 -7.42 34.62
C ILE A 152 12.78 -6.20 33.71
N GLN A 153 12.88 -4.99 34.26
CA GLN A 153 12.77 -3.76 33.47
C GLN A 153 13.92 -3.62 32.48
N ALA A 154 15.14 -4.00 32.87
CA ALA A 154 16.30 -4.04 32.00
C ALA A 154 16.09 -5.03 30.84
N GLN A 155 15.56 -6.23 31.10
CA GLN A 155 15.22 -7.18 30.06
C GLN A 155 14.16 -6.64 29.09
N ARG A 156 13.09 -6.02 29.60
CA ARG A 156 12.05 -5.38 28.75
C ARG A 156 12.63 -4.27 27.89
N SER A 157 13.49 -3.43 28.46
CA SER A 157 14.18 -2.37 27.73
C SER A 157 15.11 -2.95 26.66
N TRP A 158 15.76 -4.07 26.94
CA TRP A 158 16.62 -4.76 25.98
C TRP A 158 15.83 -5.36 24.82
N ASP A 159 14.70 -6.00 25.11
CA ASP A 159 13.79 -6.53 24.09
C ASP A 159 13.21 -5.38 23.24
N ARG A 160 12.80 -4.26 23.88
CA ARG A 160 12.35 -3.04 23.18
C ARG A 160 13.42 -2.48 22.26
N GLN A 161 14.69 -2.48 22.68
CA GLN A 161 15.80 -2.04 21.85
C GLN A 161 15.99 -2.93 20.63
N ALA A 162 15.81 -4.25 20.75
CA ALA A 162 15.81 -5.16 19.60
C ALA A 162 14.69 -4.81 18.61
N GLU A 163 13.50 -4.49 19.11
CA GLU A 163 12.36 -4.07 18.26
C GLU A 163 12.70 -2.79 17.48
N ASP A 164 13.12 -1.75 18.20
CA ASP A 164 13.38 -0.43 17.61
C ASP A 164 14.51 -0.51 16.58
N ASN A 165 15.57 -1.24 16.88
CA ASN A 165 16.69 -1.54 15.97
C ASN A 165 16.22 -2.13 14.62
N VAL A 166 15.35 -3.14 14.66
CA VAL A 166 14.83 -3.80 13.46
C VAL A 166 13.96 -2.84 12.66
N ILE A 167 13.04 -2.14 13.34
CA ILE A 167 12.11 -1.20 12.69
C ILE A 167 12.89 -0.05 12.03
N ASP A 168 13.86 0.54 12.71
CA ASP A 168 14.70 1.61 12.20
C ASP A 168 15.53 1.15 11.00
N ARG A 169 16.07 -0.08 11.04
CA ARG A 169 16.80 -0.65 9.91
C ARG A 169 15.90 -0.81 8.69
N LEU A 170 14.70 -1.37 8.87
CA LEU A 170 13.74 -1.59 7.78
C LEU A 170 13.17 -0.28 7.22
N GLU A 171 12.99 0.74 8.06
CA GLU A 171 12.59 2.08 7.63
C GLU A 171 13.67 2.74 6.80
N ARG A 172 14.93 2.69 7.25
CA ARG A 172 16.08 3.30 6.55
C ARG A 172 16.29 2.80 5.12
N ILE A 173 15.90 1.56 4.84
CA ILE A 173 16.01 0.95 3.51
C ILE A 173 14.71 1.01 2.69
N GLY A 174 13.68 1.70 3.20
CA GLY A 174 12.40 1.89 2.50
C GLY A 174 11.48 0.67 2.50
N LEU A 175 11.71 -0.31 3.39
CA LEU A 175 10.82 -1.47 3.55
C LEU A 175 9.69 -1.21 4.55
N ILE A 176 9.91 -0.36 5.56
CA ILE A 176 8.88 0.19 6.43
C ILE A 176 8.71 1.67 6.12
N ALA A 177 7.47 2.12 5.99
CA ALA A 177 7.17 3.53 5.79
C ALA A 177 7.39 4.32 7.08
N PRO A 178 7.83 5.60 7.01
CA PRO A 178 7.86 6.48 8.18
C PRO A 178 6.49 6.58 8.84
N LYS A 179 6.46 6.65 10.18
CA LYS A 179 5.22 6.67 10.96
C LYS A 179 4.28 7.79 10.48
N GLY A 180 3.03 7.45 10.17
CA GLY A 180 2.08 8.34 9.52
C GLY A 180 0.62 8.15 9.95
N GLU A 181 -0.31 8.60 9.08
CA GLU A 181 -1.76 8.51 9.32
C GLU A 181 -2.24 7.05 9.32
N VAL A 182 -1.66 6.20 8.46
CA VAL A 182 -2.04 4.80 8.36
C VAL A 182 -1.71 4.06 9.65
N ASP A 183 -0.52 4.26 10.22
CA ASP A 183 -0.10 3.67 11.51
C ASP A 183 -1.12 4.02 12.62
N LYS A 184 -1.53 5.30 12.71
CA LYS A 184 -2.52 5.76 13.69
C LYS A 184 -3.89 5.10 13.51
N ALA A 185 -4.30 4.86 12.27
CA ALA A 185 -5.55 4.17 11.98
C ALA A 185 -5.50 2.71 12.45
N LEU A 186 -4.36 2.03 12.27
CA LEU A 186 -4.13 0.69 12.81
C LEU A 186 -4.12 0.68 14.34
N GLU A 187 -3.40 1.63 14.96
CA GLU A 187 -3.33 1.80 16.43
C GLU A 187 -4.73 2.05 17.04
N THR A 188 -5.63 2.71 16.32
CA THR A 188 -7.03 2.87 16.78
C THR A 188 -7.74 1.53 16.92
N VAL A 189 -7.51 0.59 16.01
CA VAL A 189 -8.09 -0.76 16.07
C VAL A 189 -7.45 -1.58 17.18
N VAL A 190 -6.12 -1.46 17.40
CA VAL A 190 -5.42 -2.06 18.55
C VAL A 190 -6.03 -1.56 19.86
N ASN A 191 -6.14 -0.24 20.03
CA ASN A 191 -6.73 0.37 21.23
C ASN A 191 -8.14 -0.13 21.51
N ASN A 192 -8.98 -0.28 20.48
CA ASN A 192 -10.33 -0.84 20.63
C ASN A 192 -10.29 -2.28 21.17
N LEU A 193 -9.36 -3.11 20.71
CA LEU A 193 -9.18 -4.48 21.19
C LEU A 193 -8.65 -4.51 22.63
N GLU A 194 -7.64 -3.69 22.96
CA GLU A 194 -7.07 -3.62 24.31
C GLU A 194 -8.09 -3.17 25.35
N VAL A 195 -8.80 -2.06 25.08
CA VAL A 195 -9.81 -1.50 25.99
C VAL A 195 -10.94 -2.48 26.24
N THR A 196 -11.46 -3.13 25.19
CA THR A 196 -12.58 -4.08 25.34
C THR A 196 -12.20 -5.40 25.99
N ASN A 197 -10.91 -5.73 26.02
CA ASN A 197 -10.38 -6.92 26.67
C ASN A 197 -9.70 -6.64 28.00
N ASN A 198 -9.65 -5.38 28.45
CA ASN A 198 -8.94 -4.95 29.65
C ASN A 198 -7.48 -5.42 29.66
N ILE A 199 -6.81 -5.17 28.54
CA ILE A 199 -5.40 -5.51 28.32
C ILE A 199 -4.57 -4.25 28.53
N ASP A 200 -3.51 -4.40 29.30
CA ASP A 200 -2.51 -3.38 29.55
C ASP A 200 -1.13 -4.04 29.37
N LEU A 201 -0.43 -3.67 28.30
CA LEU A 201 0.87 -4.23 27.93
C LEU A 201 1.96 -3.19 28.17
N ASP A 202 3.06 -3.66 28.77
CA ASP A 202 4.27 -2.87 28.97
C ASP A 202 5.47 -3.67 28.42
N PRO A 203 6.09 -3.23 27.31
CA PRO A 203 5.86 -1.96 26.61
C PRO A 203 4.56 -1.91 25.78
N ASP A 204 4.21 -0.70 25.36
CA ASP A 204 3.04 -0.39 24.54
C ASP A 204 3.10 -1.06 23.16
N VAL A 205 1.93 -1.48 22.64
CA VAL A 205 1.81 -2.03 21.29
C VAL A 205 1.83 -0.90 20.27
N ARG A 206 2.66 -1.06 19.24
CA ARG A 206 2.79 -0.10 18.13
C ARG A 206 2.37 -0.75 16.83
N CYS A 207 1.91 0.05 15.87
CA CYS A 207 1.71 -0.43 14.50
C CYS A 207 2.68 0.25 13.55
N ARG A 208 3.25 -0.52 12.62
CA ARG A 208 4.03 -0.02 11.48
C ARG A 208 3.55 -0.65 10.19
N VAL A 209 3.83 0.01 9.06
CA VAL A 209 3.39 -0.46 7.74
C VAL A 209 4.57 -0.70 6.81
N MET A 210 4.64 -1.90 6.23
CA MET A 210 5.60 -2.18 5.16
C MET A 210 5.14 -1.61 3.83
N THR A 211 6.08 -1.11 3.03
CA THR A 211 5.81 -0.54 1.69
C THR A 211 5.45 -1.61 0.63
N THR A 212 5.75 -2.88 0.93
CA THR A 212 5.56 -4.03 0.03
C THR A 212 4.08 -4.32 -0.28
N THR A 213 3.86 -5.07 -1.36
CA THR A 213 2.51 -5.41 -1.87
C THR A 213 2.10 -6.85 -1.59
N THR A 214 3.00 -7.66 -1.03
CA THR A 214 2.67 -8.97 -0.46
C THR A 214 1.58 -8.85 0.58
N LEU A 215 0.82 -9.91 0.84
CA LEU A 215 -0.21 -9.97 1.87
C LEU A 215 0.42 -10.67 3.07
N GLU A 216 1.01 -9.89 3.97
CA GLU A 216 1.69 -10.41 5.16
C GLU A 216 1.48 -9.50 6.36
N SER A 217 1.49 -10.12 7.53
CA SER A 217 1.48 -9.48 8.85
C SER A 217 2.39 -10.27 9.77
N TYR A 218 2.97 -9.59 10.77
CA TYR A 218 3.79 -10.21 11.80
C TYR A 218 3.98 -9.25 12.97
N THR A 219 4.62 -9.75 14.03
CA THR A 219 5.08 -8.95 15.15
C THR A 219 6.61 -8.92 15.23
N VAL A 220 7.15 -7.73 15.50
CA VAL A 220 8.51 -7.52 15.98
C VAL A 220 8.39 -7.14 17.44
N GLY A 221 8.43 -8.13 18.33
CA GLY A 221 8.08 -7.96 19.75
C GLY A 221 6.66 -7.41 19.92
N HIS A 222 6.50 -6.20 20.46
CA HIS A 222 5.21 -5.51 20.64
C HIS A 222 4.83 -4.62 19.44
N THR A 223 5.64 -4.61 18.39
CA THR A 223 5.36 -3.83 17.18
C THR A 223 4.67 -4.72 16.14
N ILE A 224 3.38 -4.48 15.91
CA ILE A 224 2.60 -5.13 14.87
C ILE A 224 2.93 -4.49 13.51
N VAL A 225 3.29 -5.32 12.53
CA VAL A 225 3.64 -4.87 11.19
C VAL A 225 2.66 -5.46 10.17
N LEU A 226 2.05 -4.61 9.34
CA LEU A 226 1.20 -5.03 8.22
C LEU A 226 1.79 -4.52 6.92
N SER A 227 1.72 -5.30 5.85
CA SER A 227 2.07 -4.80 4.53
C SER A 227 1.00 -3.87 3.96
N ARG A 228 1.44 -2.86 3.20
CA ARG A 228 0.56 -1.98 2.43
C ARG A 228 -0.37 -2.78 1.52
N GLY A 229 0.15 -3.85 0.90
CA GLY A 229 -0.62 -4.79 0.09
C GLY A 229 -1.78 -5.43 0.84
N LEU A 230 -1.55 -5.89 2.08
CA LEU A 230 -2.58 -6.45 2.94
C LEU A 230 -3.66 -5.43 3.25
N ILE A 231 -3.25 -4.22 3.67
CA ILE A 231 -4.18 -3.13 3.98
C ILE A 231 -5.03 -2.78 2.75
N ASP A 232 -4.43 -2.70 1.56
CA ASP A 232 -5.10 -2.34 0.31
C ASP A 232 -6.29 -3.27 -0.03
N VAL A 233 -6.18 -4.56 0.26
CA VAL A 233 -7.16 -5.58 -0.18
C VAL A 233 -8.25 -5.86 0.86
N LEU A 234 -8.14 -5.36 2.09
CA LEU A 234 -9.13 -5.60 3.12
C LEU A 234 -10.47 -4.92 2.77
N PRO A 235 -11.61 -5.62 2.90
CA PRO A 235 -12.92 -5.07 2.54
C PRO A 235 -13.43 -4.04 3.55
N ASP A 236 -13.03 -4.15 4.83
CA ASP A 236 -13.50 -3.30 5.92
C ASP A 236 -12.61 -3.36 7.16
N GLU A 237 -12.97 -2.55 8.17
CA GLU A 237 -12.29 -2.51 9.47
C GLU A 237 -12.47 -3.82 10.26
N ALA A 238 -13.54 -4.58 10.02
CA ALA A 238 -13.77 -5.86 10.70
C ALA A 238 -12.71 -6.90 10.29
N SER A 239 -12.43 -6.99 8.99
CA SER A 239 -11.34 -7.80 8.44
C SER A 239 -9.98 -7.38 8.98
N LEU A 240 -9.76 -6.06 9.10
CA LEU A 240 -8.54 -5.51 9.69
C LEU A 240 -8.40 -5.87 11.17
N ALA A 241 -9.44 -5.68 11.97
CA ALA A 241 -9.48 -6.02 13.39
C ALA A 241 -9.20 -7.50 13.63
N THR A 242 -9.64 -8.35 12.70
CA THR A 242 -9.40 -9.79 12.76
C THR A 242 -7.91 -10.13 12.63
N ILE A 243 -7.20 -9.49 11.69
CA ILE A 243 -5.74 -9.65 11.51
C ILE A 243 -5.00 -9.05 12.71
N ILE A 244 -5.36 -7.84 13.12
CA ILE A 244 -4.74 -7.17 14.27
C ILE A 244 -4.95 -7.98 15.55
N ALA A 245 -6.11 -8.60 15.75
CA ALA A 245 -6.35 -9.46 16.92
C ALA A 245 -5.43 -10.68 16.94
N HIS A 246 -5.10 -11.26 15.78
CA HIS A 246 -4.10 -12.33 15.66
C HIS A 246 -2.71 -11.84 16.04
N GLU A 247 -2.24 -10.75 15.43
CA GLU A 247 -0.90 -10.21 15.73
C GLU A 247 -0.77 -9.73 17.18
N LEU A 248 -1.79 -9.05 17.70
CA LEU A 248 -1.86 -8.64 19.11
C LEU A 248 -1.80 -9.84 20.05
N SER A 249 -2.35 -11.00 19.63
CA SER A 249 -2.27 -12.23 20.43
C SER A 249 -0.84 -12.73 20.58
N HIS A 250 0.03 -12.57 19.58
CA HIS A 250 1.45 -12.88 19.73
C HIS A 250 2.13 -12.02 20.79
N ALA A 251 1.83 -10.72 20.84
CA ALA A 251 2.34 -9.82 21.86
C ALA A 251 1.84 -10.22 23.27
N ILE A 252 0.54 -10.48 23.42
CA ILE A 252 -0.06 -10.89 24.70
C ILE A 252 0.51 -12.22 25.21
N LEU A 253 0.70 -13.19 24.32
CA LEU A 253 1.24 -14.50 24.67
C LEU A 253 2.77 -14.49 24.88
N GLY A 254 3.42 -13.35 24.62
CA GLY A 254 4.86 -13.18 24.79
C GLY A 254 5.69 -14.02 23.82
N HIS A 255 5.20 -14.24 22.60
CA HIS A 255 5.97 -14.92 21.55
C HIS A 255 7.14 -14.02 21.14
N ARG A 256 8.34 -14.38 21.61
CA ARG A 256 9.47 -13.45 21.69
C ARG A 256 10.09 -13.18 20.32
N LEU A 257 10.71 -12.01 20.23
CA LEU A 257 11.71 -11.67 19.22
C LEU A 257 13.06 -12.24 19.66
N ASP A 258 13.96 -12.51 18.72
CA ASP A 258 15.35 -12.78 19.07
C ASP A 258 16.01 -11.55 19.69
N SER A 259 16.26 -11.61 21.00
CA SER A 259 16.92 -10.56 21.77
C SER A 259 18.34 -10.21 21.29
N SER A 260 18.96 -11.07 20.48
CA SER A 260 20.26 -10.78 19.86
C SER A 260 20.20 -9.56 18.94
N LEU A 261 19.02 -9.24 18.39
CA LEU A 261 18.80 -8.09 17.51
C LEU A 261 18.92 -6.73 18.23
N ALA A 262 19.01 -6.72 19.57
CA ALA A 262 19.39 -5.52 20.32
C ALA A 262 20.86 -5.13 20.12
N PHE A 263 21.72 -6.09 19.74
CA PHE A 263 23.10 -5.82 19.35
C PHE A 263 23.13 -5.24 17.93
N PHE A 264 23.57 -3.99 17.81
CA PHE A 264 23.53 -3.25 16.54
C PHE A 264 24.36 -3.90 15.42
N ASP A 265 25.45 -4.61 15.76
CA ASP A 265 26.28 -5.33 14.78
C ASP A 265 25.53 -6.45 14.06
N GLN A 266 24.52 -7.07 14.69
CA GLN A 266 23.66 -8.06 14.02
C GLN A 266 22.89 -7.44 12.85
N LEU A 267 22.65 -6.14 12.88
CA LEU A 267 21.93 -5.43 11.82
C LEU A 267 22.85 -4.97 10.70
N LEU A 268 24.18 -5.10 10.79
CA LEU A 268 25.14 -4.60 9.80
C LEU A 268 25.29 -5.54 8.60
N ILE A 269 24.18 -5.75 7.88
CA ILE A 269 24.10 -6.57 6.68
C ILE A 269 24.01 -5.72 5.40
N GLU A 270 24.23 -6.34 4.24
CA GLU A 270 23.90 -5.72 2.96
C GLU A 270 22.39 -5.70 2.74
N ASP A 271 21.84 -4.59 2.21
CA ASP A 271 20.39 -4.40 2.07
C ASP A 271 19.69 -5.51 1.28
N LYS A 272 20.36 -6.08 0.28
CA LYS A 272 19.83 -7.19 -0.54
C LYS A 272 19.64 -8.50 0.24
N GLU A 273 20.33 -8.67 1.37
CA GLU A 273 20.22 -9.86 2.22
C GLU A 273 19.13 -9.72 3.30
N THR A 274 18.47 -8.56 3.39
CA THR A 274 17.47 -8.26 4.44
C THR A 274 16.42 -9.35 4.60
N PHE A 275 15.75 -9.77 3.51
CA PHE A 275 14.71 -10.82 3.56
C PHE A 275 15.25 -12.23 3.83
N ARG A 276 16.56 -12.43 3.74
CA ARG A 276 17.20 -13.71 4.09
C ARG A 276 17.71 -13.71 5.53
N HIS A 277 18.06 -12.53 6.04
CA HIS A 277 18.61 -12.35 7.37
C HIS A 277 17.52 -12.26 8.43
N PHE A 278 16.46 -11.48 8.17
CA PHE A 278 15.33 -11.37 9.07
C PHE A 278 14.24 -12.38 8.71
N GLY A 279 13.69 -13.02 9.74
CA GLY A 279 12.52 -13.88 9.65
C GLY A 279 11.75 -13.83 10.97
N PHE A 280 10.48 -13.50 10.90
CA PHE A 280 9.55 -13.36 12.03
C PHE A 280 8.43 -14.41 11.97
N GLN A 281 8.63 -15.46 11.19
CA GLN A 281 7.71 -16.59 11.08
C GLN A 281 7.55 -17.28 12.43
N ARG A 282 6.31 -17.59 12.79
CA ARG A 282 5.94 -18.27 14.03
C ARG A 282 5.87 -19.77 13.87
N THR A 283 6.06 -20.48 14.97
CA THR A 283 5.88 -21.94 14.95
C THR A 283 4.39 -22.29 14.80
N PRO A 284 4.04 -23.48 14.30
CA PRO A 284 2.64 -23.91 14.22
C PRO A 284 1.91 -23.88 15.57
N GLU A 285 2.63 -24.14 16.67
CA GLU A 285 2.08 -24.08 18.02
C GLU A 285 1.79 -22.65 18.47
N GLU A 286 2.69 -21.71 18.17
CA GLU A 286 2.49 -20.28 18.42
C GLU A 286 1.32 -19.74 17.59
N GLU A 287 1.20 -20.15 16.33
CA GLU A 287 0.09 -19.80 15.46
C GLU A 287 -1.26 -20.31 16.01
N ASP A 288 -1.34 -21.57 16.44
CA ASP A 288 -2.58 -22.12 17.01
C ASP A 288 -2.98 -21.41 18.32
N ALA A 289 -2.00 -21.09 19.17
CA ALA A 289 -2.23 -20.33 20.39
C ALA A 289 -2.73 -18.91 20.12
N ALA A 290 -2.12 -18.21 19.15
CA ALA A 290 -2.54 -16.87 18.75
C ALA A 290 -3.93 -16.87 18.10
N ASN A 291 -4.23 -17.84 17.24
CA ASN A 291 -5.56 -18.00 16.64
C ASN A 291 -6.67 -18.17 17.70
N LYS A 292 -6.42 -18.98 18.74
CA LYS A 292 -7.37 -19.16 19.85
C LYS A 292 -7.54 -17.86 20.62
N LYS A 293 -6.44 -17.19 20.94
CA LYS A 293 -6.49 -15.94 21.69
C LYS A 293 -7.20 -14.84 20.91
N ALA A 294 -6.93 -14.71 19.61
CA ALA A 294 -7.57 -13.75 18.73
C ALA A 294 -9.09 -13.93 18.69
N ALA A 295 -9.56 -15.18 18.63
CA ALA A 295 -10.98 -15.49 18.71
C ALA A 295 -11.62 -15.02 20.03
N GLU A 296 -10.93 -15.19 21.17
CA GLU A 296 -11.38 -14.65 22.46
C GLU A 296 -11.44 -13.12 22.44
N LEU A 297 -10.39 -12.46 21.91
CA LEU A 297 -10.30 -11.00 21.85
C LEU A 297 -11.47 -10.41 21.05
N LEU A 298 -11.74 -10.97 19.87
CA LEU A 298 -12.83 -10.56 19.00
C LEU A 298 -14.19 -10.83 19.65
N ALA A 299 -14.38 -12.01 20.24
CA ALA A 299 -15.64 -12.35 20.91
C ALA A 299 -15.96 -11.40 22.08
N ASN A 300 -14.94 -10.96 22.82
CA ASN A 300 -15.10 -9.95 23.87
C ASN A 300 -15.34 -8.55 23.29
N ALA A 301 -14.60 -8.14 22.27
CA ALA A 301 -14.78 -6.85 21.60
C ALA A 301 -16.21 -6.69 21.06
N LEU A 302 -16.77 -7.74 20.48
CA LEU A 302 -18.15 -7.76 19.97
C LEU A 302 -19.24 -7.73 21.05
N LYS A 303 -18.89 -7.80 22.34
CA LYS A 303 -19.84 -7.49 23.43
C LYS A 303 -20.10 -5.99 23.54
N ASN A 304 -19.19 -5.14 23.03
CA ASN A 304 -19.41 -3.71 22.92
C ASN A 304 -20.42 -3.44 21.78
N PRO A 305 -21.58 -2.81 22.06
CA PRO A 305 -22.63 -2.60 21.04
C PRO A 305 -22.18 -1.78 19.83
N GLN A 306 -21.25 -0.84 20.01
CA GLN A 306 -20.74 0.00 18.92
C GLN A 306 -19.86 -0.82 17.98
N LEU A 307 -18.93 -1.60 18.54
CA LEU A 307 -18.07 -2.48 17.76
C LEU A 307 -18.86 -3.64 17.12
N ALA A 308 -19.86 -4.20 17.82
CA ALA A 308 -20.74 -5.21 17.23
C ALA A 308 -21.47 -4.70 15.97
N LYS A 309 -21.79 -3.40 15.94
CA LYS A 309 -22.44 -2.75 14.80
C LYS A 309 -21.45 -2.46 13.66
N SER A 310 -20.23 -2.02 13.97
CA SER A 310 -19.22 -1.64 12.97
C SER A 310 -18.39 -2.82 12.45
N TRP A 311 -18.11 -3.82 13.28
CA TRP A 311 -17.29 -4.98 12.97
C TRP A 311 -18.14 -6.20 12.61
N GLN A 312 -18.77 -6.13 11.44
CA GLN A 312 -19.52 -7.26 10.90
C GLN A 312 -18.55 -8.30 10.31
N LEU A 313 -18.27 -9.37 11.06
CA LEU A 313 -17.27 -10.38 10.70
C LEU A 313 -17.60 -11.18 9.43
N ALA A 314 -18.77 -11.03 8.82
CA ALA A 314 -19.16 -11.77 7.63
C ALA A 314 -18.22 -11.53 6.43
N ASN A 315 -17.80 -10.27 6.21
CA ASN A 315 -16.83 -9.95 5.16
C ASN A 315 -15.43 -10.48 5.49
N ALA A 316 -15.04 -10.48 6.78
CA ALA A 316 -13.77 -11.07 7.21
C ALA A 316 -13.73 -12.56 6.86
N SER A 317 -14.77 -13.33 7.21
CA SER A 317 -14.85 -14.75 6.87
C SER A 317 -14.76 -15.02 5.37
N LEU A 318 -15.45 -14.20 4.54
CA LEU A 318 -15.33 -14.28 3.08
C LEU A 318 -13.92 -13.96 2.58
N PHE A 319 -13.26 -12.95 3.14
CA PHE A 319 -11.90 -12.55 2.79
C PHE A 319 -10.90 -13.70 3.00
N PHE A 320 -10.89 -14.29 4.20
CA PHE A 320 -9.98 -15.40 4.51
C PHE A 320 -10.28 -16.65 3.68
N GLN A 321 -11.56 -16.95 3.43
CA GLN A 321 -11.94 -18.05 2.54
C GLN A 321 -11.38 -17.83 1.13
N ALA A 322 -11.51 -16.61 0.59
CA ALA A 322 -11.01 -16.29 -0.73
C ALA A 322 -9.47 -16.33 -0.81
N LEU A 323 -8.76 -15.86 0.22
CA LEU A 323 -7.31 -16.03 0.32
C LEU A 323 -6.91 -17.51 0.28
N GLN A 324 -7.58 -18.35 1.05
CA GLN A 324 -7.31 -19.79 1.10
C GLN A 324 -7.56 -20.45 -0.26
N THR A 325 -8.67 -20.12 -0.93
CA THR A 325 -8.99 -20.66 -2.27
C THR A 325 -7.97 -20.22 -3.31
N ARG A 326 -7.56 -18.95 -3.30
CA ARG A 326 -6.70 -18.37 -4.34
C ARG A 326 -5.21 -18.54 -4.08
N GLN A 327 -4.80 -19.10 -2.95
CA GLN A 327 -3.39 -19.32 -2.60
C GLN A 327 -2.57 -20.05 -3.67
N LYS A 328 -3.18 -20.94 -4.45
CA LYS A 328 -2.52 -21.64 -5.56
C LYS A 328 -2.41 -20.79 -6.83
N GLU A 329 -3.31 -19.84 -7.03
CA GLU A 329 -3.36 -18.95 -8.20
C GLU A 329 -2.45 -17.74 -8.04
N ILE A 330 -2.34 -17.22 -6.82
CA ILE A 330 -1.56 -16.02 -6.47
C ILE A 330 -0.49 -16.30 -5.40
N PRO A 331 0.36 -17.34 -5.56
CA PRO A 331 1.27 -17.80 -4.51
C PRO A 331 2.29 -16.72 -4.09
N ASN A 332 2.73 -15.88 -5.04
CA ASN A 332 3.70 -14.81 -4.76
C ASN A 332 3.08 -13.61 -4.05
N LEU A 333 1.76 -13.43 -4.15
CA LEU A 333 1.06 -12.35 -3.44
C LEU A 333 0.83 -12.74 -1.98
N ILE A 334 0.62 -14.02 -1.67
CA ILE A 334 0.33 -14.52 -0.31
C ILE A 334 1.57 -15.08 0.39
N SER A 335 2.70 -15.23 -0.30
CA SER A 335 3.95 -15.65 0.34
C SER A 335 4.60 -14.47 1.03
N ALA A 336 4.64 -14.53 2.37
CA ALA A 336 5.33 -13.56 3.20
C ALA A 336 6.84 -13.59 2.97
N HIS A 337 7.47 -12.43 3.09
CA HIS A 337 8.91 -12.27 2.98
C HIS A 337 9.57 -12.26 4.36
N LEU A 338 8.97 -11.56 5.31
CA LEU A 338 9.49 -11.39 6.67
C LEU A 338 8.64 -12.13 7.68
N GLY A 339 7.32 -12.02 7.55
CA GLY A 339 6.36 -12.52 8.52
C GLY A 339 5.75 -13.87 8.19
N ASP A 340 4.59 -14.08 8.77
CA ASP A 340 3.71 -15.18 8.44
C ASP A 340 2.76 -14.82 7.30
N ARG A 341 2.25 -15.88 6.66
CA ARG A 341 1.11 -15.71 5.76
C ARG A 341 -0.11 -15.31 6.58
N VAL A 342 -1.00 -14.54 5.97
CA VAL A 342 -2.27 -14.12 6.60
C VAL A 342 -2.94 -15.30 7.35
N PRO A 343 -3.25 -15.15 8.64
CA PRO A 343 -3.62 -16.26 9.52
C PRO A 343 -4.96 -16.88 9.13
N VAL A 344 -5.13 -18.18 9.43
CA VAL A 344 -6.41 -18.88 9.25
C VAL A 344 -7.09 -19.02 10.61
N ILE A 345 -7.84 -18.00 11.00
CA ILE A 345 -8.54 -17.99 12.29
C ILE A 345 -9.76 -18.92 12.21
N GLY A 346 -9.65 -20.10 12.83
CA GLY A 346 -10.69 -21.14 12.78
C GLY A 346 -12.06 -20.69 13.28
N ALA A 347 -12.13 -19.71 14.19
CA ALA A 347 -13.37 -19.16 14.73
C ALA A 347 -14.21 -18.37 13.71
N LEU A 348 -13.61 -17.90 12.61
CA LEU A 348 -14.34 -17.25 11.52
C LEU A 348 -15.13 -18.25 10.66
N ARG A 349 -14.84 -19.55 10.77
CA ARG A 349 -15.55 -20.60 10.00
C ARG A 349 -16.96 -20.88 10.53
N THR A 350 -17.30 -20.43 11.74
CA THR A 350 -18.62 -20.67 12.34
C THR A 350 -19.65 -19.58 12.03
N SER A 351 -19.22 -18.42 11.51
CA SER A 351 -20.15 -17.47 10.88
C SER A 351 -20.58 -18.06 9.54
N LEU A 352 -21.88 -18.30 9.38
CA LEU A 352 -22.52 -18.96 8.23
C LEU A 352 -21.93 -18.52 6.88
N PRO A 353 -21.81 -19.44 5.89
CA PRO A 353 -21.45 -19.07 4.53
C PRO A 353 -22.52 -18.13 4.00
N THR A 354 -22.23 -16.84 4.00
CA THR A 354 -23.12 -15.84 3.43
C THR A 354 -22.76 -15.81 1.96
N ASP A 355 -23.61 -16.41 1.13
CA ASP A 355 -23.38 -16.44 -0.31
C ASP A 355 -23.43 -15.00 -0.83
N GLN A 356 -22.37 -14.55 -1.52
CA GLN A 356 -22.35 -13.22 -2.15
C GLN A 356 -23.54 -13.00 -3.11
N LYS A 357 -24.15 -14.09 -3.60
CA LYS A 357 -25.37 -14.04 -4.42
C LYS A 357 -26.61 -13.58 -3.65
N GLN A 358 -26.62 -13.72 -2.32
CA GLN A 358 -27.73 -13.32 -1.46
C GLN A 358 -27.61 -11.87 -0.99
N ASP A 359 -26.40 -11.33 -0.88
CA ASP A 359 -26.16 -9.92 -0.57
C ASP A 359 -25.15 -9.29 -1.54
N PRO A 360 -25.64 -8.55 -2.56
CA PRO A 360 -24.81 -7.86 -3.54
C PRO A 360 -23.82 -6.86 -2.93
N GLN A 361 -24.10 -6.34 -1.73
CA GLN A 361 -23.27 -5.35 -1.04
C GLN A 361 -22.05 -5.96 -0.36
N MET A 362 -21.98 -7.29 -0.19
CA MET A 362 -20.80 -7.94 0.38
C MET A 362 -19.59 -7.83 -0.56
N ILE A 363 -18.47 -7.43 0.03
CA ILE A 363 -17.18 -7.28 -0.64
C ILE A 363 -16.24 -8.31 -0.01
N THR A 364 -15.81 -9.30 -0.80
CA THR A 364 -14.85 -10.31 -0.33
C THR A 364 -13.46 -9.72 -0.11
N ALA A 365 -12.96 -8.98 -1.09
CA ALA A 365 -11.66 -8.32 -1.04
C ALA A 365 -11.67 -7.20 -2.08
N LEU A 366 -10.78 -6.22 -1.89
CA LEU A 366 -10.57 -5.14 -2.84
C LEU A 366 -9.45 -5.45 -3.84
N PRO A 367 -9.39 -4.74 -4.97
CA PRO A 367 -8.23 -4.72 -5.85
C PRO A 367 -7.00 -4.10 -5.18
N ILE A 368 -5.81 -4.46 -5.66
CA ILE A 368 -4.54 -3.96 -5.13
C ILE A 368 -4.38 -2.46 -5.43
N GLY A 369 -3.97 -1.68 -4.42
CA GLY A 369 -3.71 -0.23 -4.55
C GLY A 369 -4.93 0.66 -4.31
N GLY A 370 -6.00 0.12 -3.71
CA GLY A 370 -7.26 0.83 -3.53
C GLY A 370 -7.35 1.74 -2.31
N ARG A 371 -6.49 1.58 -1.28
CA ARG A 371 -6.66 2.28 0.01
C ARG A 371 -5.48 3.11 0.44
N VAL A 372 -4.25 2.66 0.17
CA VAL A 372 -3.05 3.32 0.69
C VAL A 372 -2.22 3.87 -0.46
N LYS A 373 -2.02 5.19 -0.43
CA LYS A 373 -1.14 5.92 -1.33
C LYS A 373 0.25 5.97 -0.73
N LEU A 374 1.26 5.62 -1.53
CA LEU A 374 2.67 5.75 -1.21
C LEU A 374 3.24 6.98 -1.92
N ASP A 375 3.82 7.91 -1.17
CA ASP A 375 4.63 8.98 -1.70
C ASP A 375 5.98 8.41 -2.16
N PRO A 376 6.32 8.48 -3.46
CA PRO A 376 7.54 7.87 -3.98
C PRO A 376 8.82 8.61 -3.57
N TRP A 377 8.72 9.83 -3.04
CA TRP A 377 9.87 10.63 -2.62
C TRP A 377 10.34 10.24 -1.22
N ASN A 378 9.45 10.30 -0.25
CA ASN A 378 9.77 10.17 1.19
C ASN A 378 9.14 8.94 1.86
N ASP A 379 8.52 8.07 1.06
CA ASP A 379 7.89 6.82 1.46
C ASP A 379 6.73 6.94 2.45
N LYS A 380 6.20 8.15 2.67
CA LYS A 380 5.03 8.34 3.52
C LYS A 380 3.80 7.67 2.92
N LEU A 381 2.99 7.13 3.82
CA LEU A 381 1.71 6.52 3.47
C LEU A 381 0.55 7.40 3.90
N ASP A 382 -0.36 7.64 2.96
CA ASP A 382 -1.61 8.36 3.18
C ASP A 382 -2.80 7.46 2.83
N LEU A 383 -3.92 7.66 3.51
CA LEU A 383 -5.18 7.01 3.14
C LEU A 383 -5.80 7.71 1.92
N ILE A 384 -6.19 6.91 0.92
CA ILE A 384 -6.89 7.40 -0.26
C ILE A 384 -8.30 7.84 0.17
N LYS A 385 -8.57 9.14 0.03
CA LYS A 385 -9.90 9.73 0.23
C LYS A 385 -10.74 9.56 -1.03
N SER A 386 -11.12 8.33 -1.37
CA SER A 386 -12.05 8.05 -2.47
C SER A 386 -13.49 8.03 -1.96
N LYS A 387 -14.42 8.56 -2.76
CA LYS A 387 -15.85 8.39 -2.48
C LYS A 387 -16.20 6.91 -2.70
N PRO A 388 -17.04 6.29 -1.85
CA PRO A 388 -17.55 4.94 -2.12
C PRO A 388 -18.14 4.91 -3.53
N ILE A 389 -17.63 4.00 -4.36
CA ILE A 389 -18.26 3.70 -5.65
C ILE A 389 -19.61 3.04 -5.30
N GLY A 390 -20.67 3.40 -6.03
CA GLY A 390 -22.02 2.84 -5.83
C GLY A 390 -22.06 1.33 -6.07
N ALA A 391 -23.25 0.76 -6.32
CA ALA A 391 -23.35 -0.68 -6.60
C ALA A 391 -22.40 -1.11 -7.72
N VAL A 392 -21.36 -1.86 -7.34
CA VAL A 392 -20.29 -2.34 -8.21
C VAL A 392 -20.80 -3.61 -8.90
N ALA A 393 -20.66 -3.71 -10.23
CA ALA A 393 -21.04 -4.93 -10.93
C ALA A 393 -20.19 -6.11 -10.42
N GLU A 394 -20.70 -7.35 -10.46
CA GLU A 394 -19.97 -8.51 -9.94
C GLU A 394 -18.55 -8.64 -10.53
N ARG A 395 -18.40 -8.36 -11.83
CA ARG A 395 -17.11 -8.33 -12.54
C ARG A 395 -16.13 -7.25 -12.04
N GLU A 396 -16.64 -6.20 -11.40
CA GLU A 396 -15.86 -5.05 -10.91
C GLU A 396 -15.38 -5.28 -9.47
N LYS A 397 -15.83 -6.34 -8.79
CA LYS A 397 -15.36 -6.70 -7.44
C LYS A 397 -13.87 -7.09 -7.41
N MET A 398 -13.35 -7.67 -8.49
CA MET A 398 -11.91 -7.84 -8.78
C MET A 398 -11.03 -8.17 -7.54
N PRO A 399 -11.38 -9.19 -6.73
CA PRO A 399 -10.71 -9.45 -5.46
C PRO A 399 -9.24 -9.77 -5.70
N PHE A 400 -8.30 -9.11 -5.01
CA PHE A 400 -6.85 -9.32 -5.18
C PHE A 400 -6.31 -9.07 -6.60
N GLU A 401 -7.10 -8.48 -7.49
CA GLU A 401 -6.67 -8.23 -8.87
C GLU A 401 -5.89 -6.92 -8.99
N VAL A 402 -5.18 -6.85 -10.11
CA VAL A 402 -4.38 -5.70 -10.53
C VAL A 402 -5.21 -4.83 -11.47
N THR A 403 -5.29 -3.53 -11.18
CA THR A 403 -6.05 -2.55 -11.99
C THR A 403 -5.12 -1.51 -12.64
N PRO A 404 -5.55 -0.80 -13.69
CA PRO A 404 -4.79 0.34 -14.22
C PRO A 404 -4.66 1.48 -13.21
N PHE A 405 -3.55 2.22 -13.29
CA PHE A 405 -3.35 3.44 -12.51
C PHE A 405 -3.93 4.67 -13.22
N MET A 406 -4.62 5.52 -12.48
CA MET A 406 -5.06 6.85 -12.92
C MET A 406 -4.83 7.87 -11.80
N PRO A 407 -3.56 8.17 -11.43
CA PRO A 407 -3.27 9.07 -10.32
C PRO A 407 -3.74 10.49 -10.62
N TYR A 408 -4.32 11.14 -9.62
CA TYR A 408 -4.62 12.57 -9.69
C TYR A 408 -3.31 13.36 -9.54
N LEU A 409 -2.75 13.83 -10.66
CA LEU A 409 -1.48 14.57 -10.62
C LEU A 409 -1.71 15.98 -10.09
N THR A 410 -0.85 16.38 -9.18
CA THR A 410 -0.72 17.74 -8.66
C THR A 410 0.71 18.21 -8.92
N ARG A 411 0.92 19.52 -8.97
CA ARG A 411 2.28 20.08 -8.99
C ARG A 411 2.79 20.16 -7.56
N TYR A 412 4.10 19.99 -7.41
CA TYR A 412 4.77 20.14 -6.14
C TYR A 412 4.51 21.55 -5.60
N THR A 413 4.04 21.61 -4.36
CA THR A 413 3.89 22.85 -3.60
C THR A 413 4.58 22.65 -2.26
N THR A 414 5.16 23.71 -1.72
CA THR A 414 5.82 23.69 -0.40
C THR A 414 4.81 23.71 0.75
N GLU A 415 3.54 24.01 0.48
CA GLU A 415 2.45 23.94 1.45
C GLU A 415 1.85 22.53 1.49
N ALA A 416 1.55 22.04 2.69
CA ALA A 416 0.82 20.78 2.85
C ALA A 416 -0.53 20.87 2.11
N ALA A 417 -0.75 19.96 1.15
CA ALA A 417 -1.97 19.92 0.36
C ALA A 417 -3.20 19.88 1.27
N LYS A 418 -4.05 20.91 1.20
CA LYS A 418 -5.37 20.87 1.85
C LYS A 418 -6.18 19.72 1.23
N PRO A 419 -6.99 18.99 2.02
CA PRO A 419 -7.82 17.92 1.48
C PRO A 419 -8.74 18.47 0.37
N ILE A 420 -8.55 18.02 -0.86
CA ILE A 420 -9.40 18.41 -1.98
C ILE A 420 -10.74 17.70 -1.82
N ALA A 421 -11.77 18.45 -1.41
CA ALA A 421 -13.14 17.99 -1.51
C ALA A 421 -13.50 17.87 -2.99
N ALA A 422 -13.77 16.66 -3.48
CA ALA A 422 -14.26 16.41 -4.83
C ALA A 422 -15.62 17.10 -5.04
N SER A 423 -15.56 18.34 -5.51
CA SER A 423 -16.70 19.18 -5.85
C SER A 423 -17.13 18.86 -7.27
N ALA A 424 -18.10 17.94 -7.41
CA ALA A 424 -18.88 17.84 -8.63
C ALA A 424 -20.15 18.66 -8.40
N THR A 425 -20.14 19.91 -8.88
CA THR A 425 -21.38 20.64 -9.13
C THR A 425 -22.08 19.95 -10.30
N THR A 426 -23.19 19.27 -10.01
CA THR A 426 -24.13 18.78 -11.01
C THR A 426 -24.73 19.98 -11.75
N PRO A 427 -24.72 20.02 -13.09
CA PRO A 427 -25.52 21.00 -13.83
C PRO A 427 -26.99 20.69 -13.60
N THR A 428 -27.76 21.67 -13.12
CA THR A 428 -29.22 21.59 -13.10
C THR A 428 -29.74 21.73 -14.52
N ASP A 429 -30.33 20.66 -15.07
CA ASP A 429 -31.07 20.71 -16.32
C ASP A 429 -32.32 21.61 -16.20
N PRO A 430 -32.61 22.45 -17.20
CA PRO A 430 -33.80 23.30 -17.22
C PRO A 430 -35.07 22.47 -17.49
N LYS A 431 -36.05 22.58 -16.58
CA LYS A 431 -37.39 22.01 -16.76
C LYS A 431 -38.05 22.57 -18.02
N THR A 432 -38.37 21.69 -18.98
CA THR A 432 -39.39 21.91 -20.00
C THR A 432 -40.77 21.70 -19.38
N GLY A 433 -41.59 22.74 -19.43
CA GLY A 433 -42.98 22.74 -18.97
C GLY A 433 -43.71 23.90 -19.63
N GLU A 434 -43.95 23.75 -20.94
CA GLU A 434 -44.75 24.68 -21.72
C GLU A 434 -46.23 24.32 -21.53
N ALA A 435 -47.00 25.24 -20.95
CA ALA A 435 -48.46 25.25 -21.03
C ALA A 435 -48.89 26.66 -21.48
N ALA A 436 -49.54 26.70 -22.65
CA ALA A 436 -49.91 27.90 -23.38
C ALA A 436 -50.97 28.77 -22.65
N PRO A 437 -51.01 30.09 -22.92
CA PRO A 437 -51.95 31.00 -22.29
C PRO A 437 -53.27 31.08 -23.07
N GLY A 438 -54.39 30.80 -22.39
CA GLY A 438 -55.71 31.23 -22.83
C GLY A 438 -56.07 32.57 -22.17
N LYS A 439 -56.14 33.63 -22.99
CA LYS A 439 -56.86 34.89 -22.72
C LYS A 439 -58.23 34.83 -23.41
N PRO A 440 -59.20 35.71 -23.09
CA PRO A 440 -59.10 36.99 -22.39
C PRO A 440 -59.58 36.98 -20.93
#